data_AF-A0ABD3QEY6-F1
#
_entry.id   AF-A0ABD3QEY6-F1
#
_cell.length_a   1.000
_cell.length_b   1.000
_cell.length_c   1.000
_cell.angle_alpha   90.00
_cell.angle_beta   90.00
_cell.angle_gamma   90.00
#
_symmetry.space_group_name_H-M   'P 1'
#
loop_
_entity.id
_entity.type
_entity.pdbx_description
1 polymer ?
#
loop_
_entity_poly.entity_id
_entity_poly.type
_entity_poly.pdbx_seq_one_letter_code
_entity_poly.pdbx_strand_id
1 'polypeptide(L)'
;MRLTCCFRQRSARSPRTRRFHPNIITYPTSTFAMKLFTLLSTTAVTSAARTGSSGSSSTIDKLPPAAPFHRELSGDVISYDDDFWAYNADVDVSSQTIWTNYNFKPNKCMVYNKKHVVAFELYKPNNNSCKKKLEGTYIMEVGKFARAYVAQKEQDYKLYGKDYGDITGLDYVDCTEVYYNDNQYYAKLGCATTGGLRILSYSDSSCTNEISTNLGLYNDIKISFNTCQPCLTWPSTSNNDDGNGDLDDQFEFYHQYDSKMCSAAQHYKQSCGWGCKKKARVQSSSSSYSSSGQAKHYWNGFEKFFLFFWSFFAVGLTWIVLKQRRHMSREDAIVEEAAMQGVGLKKRHIFPIALGIIFFIIFAMFMVWKKVTWLLLIGANFGLFAHFMYLRRKAKRANAGMQAYVKDGGLEIS
;
A
#
# COMPACT_ATOMS: atom_id res chain seq x y z
N MET A 1 23.06 59.52 -31.94
CA MET A 1 21.71 58.91 -31.84
C MET A 1 21.58 58.31 -30.44
N ARG A 2 21.10 59.05 -29.44
CA ARG A 2 19.70 59.19 -28.95
C ARG A 2 19.06 57.88 -28.43
N LEU A 3 18.49 58.00 -27.21
CA LEU A 3 17.70 57.07 -26.36
C LEU A 3 18.58 56.13 -25.52
N THR A 4 18.93 56.38 -24.25
CA THR A 4 18.16 56.83 -23.06
C THR A 4 16.89 56.04 -22.78
N CYS A 5 16.98 55.08 -21.85
CA CYS A 5 15.83 54.54 -21.12
C CYS A 5 16.19 54.36 -19.63
N CYS A 6 15.62 55.23 -18.81
CA CYS A 6 15.65 55.20 -17.35
C CYS A 6 14.75 54.07 -16.82
N PHE A 7 15.21 53.31 -15.83
CA PHE A 7 14.32 52.63 -14.89
C PHE A 7 14.63 53.05 -13.46
N ARG A 8 13.68 53.81 -12.90
CA ARG A 8 13.70 54.44 -11.59
C ARG A 8 13.07 53.48 -10.58
N GLN A 9 13.85 53.01 -9.61
CA GLN A 9 13.33 52.29 -8.44
C GLN A 9 12.40 53.21 -7.63
N ARG A 10 11.14 52.80 -7.47
CA ARG A 10 10.22 53.37 -6.48
C ARG A 10 9.93 52.32 -5.41
N SER A 11 10.47 52.59 -4.23
CA SER A 11 10.13 51.96 -2.96
C SER A 11 8.67 52.27 -2.60
N ALA A 12 7.84 51.23 -2.46
CA ALA A 12 6.47 51.35 -1.99
C ALA A 12 6.39 50.95 -0.51
N ARG A 13 5.98 51.91 0.32
CA ARG A 13 5.72 51.78 1.75
C ARG A 13 4.58 50.81 2.03
N SER A 14 4.78 49.98 3.05
CA SER A 14 3.78 49.14 3.71
C SER A 14 2.61 49.96 4.30
N PRO A 15 1.34 49.57 4.08
CA PRO A 15 0.22 50.12 4.82
C PRO A 15 -0.01 49.36 6.13
N ARG A 16 0.12 50.10 7.25
CA ARG A 16 -0.40 49.76 8.58
C ARG A 16 -1.91 49.45 8.49
N THR A 17 -2.30 48.21 8.72
CA THR A 17 -3.69 47.83 9.00
C THR A 17 -3.99 48.00 10.49
N ARG A 18 -4.90 48.94 10.78
CA ARG A 18 -5.45 49.19 12.12
C ARG A 18 -6.33 48.02 12.56
N ARG A 19 -6.16 47.61 13.82
CA ARG A 19 -7.12 46.77 14.56
C ARG A 19 -8.45 47.51 14.66
N PHE A 20 -9.52 46.91 14.16
CA PHE A 20 -10.90 47.22 14.54
C PHE A 20 -11.44 46.04 15.34
N HIS A 21 -11.85 46.30 16.58
CA HIS A 21 -12.62 45.39 17.41
C HIS A 21 -14.08 45.39 16.92
N PRO A 22 -14.67 44.24 16.56
CA PRO A 22 -16.12 44.13 16.49
C PRO A 22 -16.70 43.90 17.88
N ASN A 23 -17.63 44.75 18.27
CA ASN A 23 -18.50 44.56 19.44
C ASN A 23 -19.27 43.24 19.29
N ILE A 24 -19.09 42.36 20.28
CA ILE A 24 -19.81 41.11 20.44
C ILE A 24 -21.20 41.46 21.00
N ILE A 25 -22.22 41.37 20.16
CA ILE A 25 -23.62 41.32 20.61
C ILE A 25 -23.92 39.86 20.93
N THR A 26 -24.00 39.56 22.22
CA THR A 26 -24.45 38.28 22.78
C THR A 26 -25.95 38.11 22.57
N TYR A 27 -26.35 37.08 21.82
CA TYR A 27 -27.70 36.52 21.85
C TYR A 27 -27.69 35.22 22.67
N PRO A 28 -28.70 34.96 23.52
CA PRO A 28 -28.73 33.77 24.36
C PRO A 28 -29.03 32.51 23.53
N THR A 29 -28.08 31.58 23.50
CA THR A 29 -28.27 30.23 22.98
C THR A 29 -29.05 29.39 23.99
N SER A 30 -30.32 29.15 23.67
CA SER A 30 -31.15 28.13 24.28
C SER A 30 -30.53 26.75 24.05
N THR A 31 -30.18 26.10 25.15
CA THR A 31 -29.61 24.77 25.26
C THR A 31 -30.73 23.72 25.12
N PHE A 32 -30.91 23.14 23.94
CA PHE A 32 -31.64 21.88 23.78
C PHE A 32 -30.64 20.72 23.75
N ALA A 33 -30.36 20.17 24.93
CA ALA A 33 -29.62 18.94 25.11
C ALA A 33 -30.49 17.75 24.66
N MET A 34 -30.17 17.17 23.50
CA MET A 34 -30.73 15.89 23.08
C MET A 34 -29.69 14.79 23.42
N LYS A 35 -29.90 14.14 24.57
CA LYS A 35 -29.25 12.88 24.95
C LYS A 35 -29.59 11.83 23.90
N LEU A 36 -28.61 11.37 23.13
CA LEU A 36 -28.73 10.17 22.31
C LEU A 36 -27.75 9.12 22.83
N PHE A 37 -28.33 7.96 23.12
CA PHE A 37 -27.77 6.77 23.73
C PHE A 37 -26.46 6.28 23.08
N THR A 38 -25.42 6.14 23.91
CA THR A 38 -24.26 5.29 23.67
C THR A 38 -24.54 3.95 24.35
N LEU A 39 -24.79 2.89 23.58
CA LEU A 39 -24.85 1.52 24.07
C LEU A 39 -24.32 0.58 22.98
N LEU A 40 -23.29 -0.18 23.34
CA LEU A 40 -22.75 -1.45 22.77
C LEU A 40 -21.21 -1.38 22.77
N SER A 41 -20.57 -1.67 23.90
CA SER A 41 -20.25 -3.00 24.45
C SER A 41 -18.81 -3.41 24.11
N THR A 42 -17.92 -3.03 25.04
CA THR A 42 -16.57 -3.54 25.22
C THR A 42 -16.61 -4.92 25.88
N THR A 43 -16.02 -5.93 25.25
CA THR A 43 -15.60 -7.18 25.92
C THR A 43 -14.08 -7.17 26.02
N ALA A 44 -13.59 -6.66 27.16
CA ALA A 44 -12.20 -6.84 27.57
C ALA A 44 -12.16 -8.06 28.50
N VAL A 45 -11.47 -9.12 28.05
CA VAL A 45 -11.13 -10.27 28.89
C VAL A 45 -9.90 -9.88 29.70
N THR A 46 -10.10 -9.78 31.00
CA THR A 46 -9.06 -9.75 32.03
C THR A 46 -8.50 -11.16 32.23
N SER A 47 -7.18 -11.30 32.30
CA SER A 47 -6.55 -12.50 32.84
C SER A 47 -5.32 -12.12 33.65
N ALA A 48 -5.24 -12.74 34.82
CA ALA A 48 -4.54 -12.33 36.01
C ALA A 48 -3.01 -12.28 35.90
N ALA A 49 -2.44 -11.26 36.55
CA ALA A 49 -1.09 -11.26 37.04
C ALA A 49 -0.97 -12.22 38.23
N ARG A 50 0.04 -13.10 38.22
CA ARG A 50 0.57 -13.76 39.42
C ARG A 50 1.93 -13.17 39.72
N THR A 51 1.98 -12.52 40.87
CA THR A 51 3.16 -12.11 41.62
C THR A 51 3.87 -13.35 42.17
N GLY A 52 5.17 -13.44 41.93
CA GLY A 52 6.07 -14.40 42.55
C GLY A 52 7.43 -13.73 42.73
N SER A 53 7.61 -13.11 43.90
CA SER A 53 8.89 -12.57 44.36
C SER A 53 9.67 -13.65 45.10
N SER A 54 10.89 -13.91 44.68
CA SER A 54 11.91 -14.52 45.53
C SER A 54 13.25 -13.92 45.12
N GLY A 55 13.78 -13.09 46.01
CA GLY A 55 15.09 -12.47 45.87
C GLY A 55 16.20 -13.50 46.01
N SER A 56 17.22 -13.34 45.19
CA SER A 56 18.55 -13.91 45.41
C SER A 56 19.55 -12.79 45.13
N SER A 57 20.17 -12.34 46.22
CA SER A 57 21.30 -11.41 46.22
C SER A 57 22.54 -12.18 45.77
N SER A 58 23.14 -11.80 44.65
CA SER A 58 24.49 -12.23 44.30
C SER A 58 25.28 -11.07 43.73
N THR A 59 26.21 -10.62 44.56
CA THR A 59 27.45 -9.90 44.34
C THR A 59 27.84 -9.70 42.87
N ILE A 60 27.89 -8.43 42.46
CA ILE A 60 28.42 -7.97 41.18
C ILE A 60 29.95 -7.95 41.28
N ASP A 61 30.59 -8.97 40.73
CA ASP A 61 31.99 -8.87 40.34
C ASP A 61 32.05 -8.20 38.95
N LYS A 62 32.79 -7.09 38.90
CA LYS A 62 33.11 -6.36 37.66
C LYS A 62 33.98 -7.25 36.77
N LEU A 63 33.38 -7.99 35.84
CA LEU A 63 34.11 -8.49 34.68
C LEU A 63 34.39 -7.31 33.71
N PRO A 64 35.62 -7.20 33.18
CA PRO A 64 35.93 -6.21 32.16
C PRO A 64 35.09 -6.46 30.90
N PRO A 65 34.78 -5.41 30.11
CA PRO A 65 34.02 -5.56 28.87
C PRO A 65 34.76 -6.52 27.94
N ALA A 66 34.13 -7.65 27.64
CA ALA A 66 34.61 -8.56 26.60
C ALA A 66 34.66 -7.78 25.28
N ALA A 67 35.85 -7.70 24.69
CA ALA A 67 36.02 -7.16 23.35
C ALA A 67 35.13 -7.94 22.38
N PRO A 68 34.52 -7.30 21.37
CA PRO A 68 33.76 -8.01 20.35
C PRO A 68 34.69 -9.04 19.70
N PHE A 69 34.35 -10.32 19.83
CA PHE A 69 35.00 -11.42 19.14
C PHE A 69 34.72 -11.25 17.64
N HIS A 70 35.57 -10.47 16.97
CA HIS A 70 35.74 -10.58 15.53
C HIS A 70 36.45 -11.91 15.29
N ARG A 71 35.72 -12.89 14.77
CA ARG A 71 36.30 -14.11 14.23
C ARG A 71 37.30 -13.68 13.15
N GLU A 72 38.60 -13.91 13.37
CA GLU A 72 39.58 -13.85 12.30
C GLU A 72 39.17 -14.90 11.25
N LEU A 73 38.53 -14.44 10.18
CA LEU A 73 38.35 -15.25 8.98
C LEU A 73 39.73 -15.41 8.35
N SER A 74 40.36 -16.56 8.59
CA SER A 74 41.50 -17.03 7.81
C SER A 74 41.10 -17.02 6.34
N GLY A 75 41.93 -16.37 5.50
CA GLY A 75 41.68 -16.04 4.09
C GLY A 75 41.59 -17.22 3.12
N ASP A 76 40.75 -18.20 3.42
CA ASP A 76 40.23 -19.12 2.43
C ASP A 76 39.09 -18.40 1.70
N VAL A 77 39.39 -17.96 0.48
CA VAL A 77 38.40 -17.53 -0.52
C VAL A 77 37.22 -18.49 -0.43
N ILE A 78 36.02 -17.97 -0.14
CA ILE A 78 34.78 -18.73 -0.14
C ILE A 78 34.76 -19.54 -1.44
N SER A 79 35.07 -20.83 -1.34
CA SER A 79 34.90 -21.79 -2.42
C SER A 79 33.39 -21.83 -2.60
N TYR A 80 32.91 -21.05 -3.55
CA TYR A 80 31.56 -21.19 -4.03
C TYR A 80 31.45 -22.65 -4.48
N ASP A 81 30.63 -23.44 -3.80
CA ASP A 81 30.29 -24.80 -4.25
C ASP A 81 29.97 -24.71 -5.75
N ASP A 82 30.83 -25.30 -6.59
CA ASP A 82 30.74 -25.18 -8.04
C ASP A 82 29.36 -25.64 -8.55
N ASP A 83 28.71 -26.52 -7.79
CA ASP A 83 27.36 -27.04 -7.98
C ASP A 83 26.27 -25.96 -7.94
N PHE A 84 26.45 -24.86 -7.19
CA PHE A 84 25.48 -23.76 -7.21
C PHE A 84 25.50 -22.98 -8.52
N TRP A 85 26.61 -23.02 -9.28
CA TRP A 85 26.70 -22.36 -10.59
C TRP A 85 26.65 -23.36 -11.75
N ALA A 86 26.70 -24.66 -11.45
CA ALA A 86 26.64 -25.76 -12.41
C ALA A 86 25.29 -25.89 -13.15
N TYR A 87 24.30 -25.01 -12.92
CA TYR A 87 23.09 -24.94 -13.77
C TYR A 87 23.42 -24.64 -15.24
N ASN A 88 24.63 -24.17 -15.54
CA ASN A 88 25.12 -24.02 -16.90
C ASN A 88 25.49 -25.36 -17.57
N ALA A 89 25.67 -26.45 -16.81
CA ALA A 89 26.11 -27.75 -17.32
C ALA A 89 24.97 -28.76 -17.54
N ASP A 90 23.87 -28.70 -16.77
CA ASP A 90 22.73 -29.62 -16.91
C ASP A 90 21.74 -29.20 -18.02
N VAL A 91 22.14 -29.52 -19.25
CA VAL A 91 21.41 -30.13 -20.39
C VAL A 91 20.15 -29.48 -21.02
N ASP A 92 19.39 -28.54 -20.47
CA ASP A 92 18.20 -28.06 -21.25
C ASP A 92 17.76 -26.58 -21.14
N VAL A 93 18.09 -25.85 -20.07
CA VAL A 93 17.44 -24.53 -19.81
C VAL A 93 18.38 -23.33 -19.96
N SER A 94 19.68 -23.50 -19.67
CA SER A 94 20.66 -22.40 -19.61
C SER A 94 21.41 -22.17 -20.92
N SER A 95 21.67 -23.21 -21.72
CA SER A 95 22.42 -23.11 -22.97
C SER A 95 21.64 -22.49 -24.14
N GLN A 96 20.31 -22.39 -24.05
CA GLN A 96 19.48 -21.82 -25.12
C GLN A 96 18.95 -20.42 -24.80
N THR A 97 18.93 -20.01 -23.53
CA THR A 97 18.32 -18.74 -23.15
C THR A 97 19.35 -17.61 -23.24
N ILE A 98 19.24 -16.79 -24.28
CA ILE A 98 20.05 -15.59 -24.46
C ILE A 98 19.54 -14.50 -23.49
N TRP A 99 20.37 -14.12 -22.51
CA TRP A 99 19.98 -13.19 -21.44
C TRP A 99 20.15 -11.71 -21.79
N THR A 100 20.77 -11.39 -22.93
CA THR A 100 21.19 -10.02 -23.33
C THR A 100 20.07 -8.99 -23.28
N ASN A 101 18.85 -9.43 -23.58
CA ASN A 101 17.69 -8.57 -23.71
C ASN A 101 16.71 -8.69 -22.53
N TYR A 102 16.96 -9.61 -21.59
CA TYR A 102 16.11 -9.79 -20.43
C TYR A 102 16.42 -8.75 -19.37
N ASN A 103 15.36 -8.34 -18.67
CA ASN A 103 15.47 -7.42 -17.55
C ASN A 103 14.83 -8.03 -16.32
N PHE A 104 15.44 -7.76 -15.19
CA PHE A 104 15.08 -8.29 -13.90
C PHE A 104 14.74 -7.14 -12.96
N LYS A 105 13.65 -7.28 -12.20
CA LYS A 105 13.27 -6.30 -11.18
C LYS A 105 12.90 -7.00 -9.89
N PRO A 106 13.76 -6.99 -8.86
CA PRO A 106 13.35 -7.45 -7.54
C PRO A 106 12.36 -6.44 -6.97
N ASN A 107 11.19 -6.89 -6.53
CA ASN A 107 10.18 -6.00 -5.98
C ASN A 107 10.40 -5.80 -4.49
N LYS A 108 10.46 -6.89 -3.72
CA LYS A 108 10.64 -6.86 -2.26
C LYS A 108 10.96 -8.22 -1.67
N CYS A 109 11.52 -8.22 -0.47
CA CYS A 109 11.58 -9.38 0.42
C CYS A 109 10.26 -9.52 1.18
N MET A 110 9.68 -10.71 1.28
CA MET A 110 8.48 -10.97 2.09
C MET A 110 8.43 -12.38 2.65
N VAL A 111 7.62 -12.56 3.71
CA VAL A 111 7.26 -13.89 4.21
C VAL A 111 6.03 -14.39 3.47
N TYR A 112 6.17 -15.50 2.76
CA TYR A 112 5.10 -16.18 2.03
C TYR A 112 5.09 -17.66 2.37
N ASN A 113 3.94 -18.20 2.79
CA ASN A 113 3.81 -19.59 3.24
C ASN A 113 4.85 -20.00 4.30
N LYS A 114 5.08 -19.15 5.31
CA LYS A 114 6.09 -19.33 6.37
C LYS A 114 7.54 -19.42 5.85
N LYS A 115 7.81 -19.04 4.61
CA LYS A 115 9.16 -18.98 4.03
C LYS A 115 9.54 -17.55 3.69
N HIS A 116 10.80 -17.19 3.90
CA HIS A 116 11.36 -15.93 3.47
C HIS A 116 11.68 -16.01 1.97
N VAL A 117 11.00 -15.18 1.18
CA VAL A 117 11.16 -15.16 -0.28
C VAL A 117 11.33 -13.75 -0.81
N VAL A 118 12.09 -13.59 -1.88
CA VAL A 118 12.13 -12.37 -2.68
C VAL A 118 11.16 -12.51 -3.83
N ALA A 119 10.21 -11.57 -3.93
CA ALA A 119 9.35 -11.44 -5.10
C ALA A 119 10.06 -10.60 -6.15
N PHE A 120 10.05 -11.07 -7.39
CA PHE A 120 10.66 -10.39 -8.52
C PHE A 120 9.82 -10.51 -9.78
N GLU A 121 10.10 -9.63 -10.73
CA GLU A 121 9.49 -9.60 -12.05
C GLU A 121 10.56 -9.82 -13.11
N LEU A 122 10.28 -10.76 -14.01
CA LEU A 122 11.12 -11.02 -15.18
C LEU A 122 10.45 -10.40 -16.41
N TYR A 123 11.24 -9.70 -17.20
CA TYR A 123 10.78 -9.00 -18.40
C TYR A 123 11.41 -9.64 -19.63
N LYS A 124 10.57 -9.86 -20.64
CA LYS A 124 10.98 -10.44 -21.93
C LYS A 124 11.95 -9.52 -22.69
N PRO A 125 12.68 -10.06 -23.69
CA PRO A 125 13.57 -9.31 -24.57
C PRO A 125 12.96 -8.02 -25.14
N ASN A 126 13.83 -7.01 -25.37
CA ASN A 126 13.55 -5.68 -25.94
C ASN A 126 12.83 -4.70 -25.00
N ASN A 127 13.06 -4.80 -23.69
CA ASN A 127 12.44 -3.90 -22.71
C ASN A 127 13.42 -3.44 -21.62
N ASN A 128 14.40 -2.63 -22.02
CA ASN A 128 15.48 -2.07 -21.18
C ASN A 128 15.00 -1.12 -20.07
N SER A 129 13.69 -1.02 -19.82
CA SER A 129 13.12 -0.10 -18.83
C SER A 129 12.15 -0.76 -17.85
N CYS A 130 11.97 -2.08 -17.89
CA CYS A 130 10.97 -2.79 -17.06
C CYS A 130 9.56 -2.15 -17.16
N LYS A 131 9.21 -1.56 -18.31
CA LYS A 131 7.92 -0.87 -18.52
C LYS A 131 6.92 -1.70 -19.32
N LYS A 132 7.36 -2.51 -20.28
CA LYS A 132 6.50 -3.26 -21.21
C LYS A 132 6.77 -4.77 -21.15
N LYS A 133 5.81 -5.61 -21.56
CA LYS A 133 5.97 -7.07 -21.72
C LYS A 133 6.56 -7.80 -20.48
N LEU A 134 5.88 -7.68 -19.34
CA LEU A 134 6.13 -8.52 -18.17
C LEU A 134 5.96 -10.00 -18.57
N GLU A 135 6.98 -10.83 -18.36
CA GLU A 135 6.85 -12.27 -18.55
C GLU A 135 6.01 -12.88 -17.42
N GLY A 136 6.38 -12.52 -16.19
CA GLY A 136 5.72 -13.03 -15.00
C GLY A 136 6.27 -12.39 -13.73
N THR A 137 5.50 -12.59 -12.66
CA THR A 137 5.97 -12.33 -11.30
C THR A 137 6.27 -13.68 -10.67
N TYR A 138 7.43 -13.79 -10.06
CA TYR A 138 7.94 -15.02 -9.49
C TYR A 138 8.45 -14.76 -8.07
N ILE A 139 8.67 -15.83 -7.33
CA ILE A 139 9.32 -15.81 -6.03
C ILE A 139 10.51 -16.77 -6.02
N MET A 140 11.53 -16.42 -5.25
CA MET A 140 12.71 -17.24 -4.98
C MET A 140 13.07 -17.12 -3.50
N GLU A 141 13.64 -18.16 -2.90
CA GLU A 141 14.11 -18.12 -1.51
C GLU A 141 15.18 -17.03 -1.33
N VAL A 142 15.15 -16.33 -0.20
CA VAL A 142 16.05 -15.20 0.07
C VAL A 142 17.52 -15.57 -0.06
N GLY A 143 17.92 -16.72 0.48
CA GLY A 143 19.31 -17.15 0.43
C GLY A 143 19.82 -17.39 -0.99
N LYS A 144 19.06 -18.13 -1.79
CA LYS A 144 19.35 -18.37 -3.21
C LYS A 144 19.38 -17.07 -4.01
N PHE A 145 18.44 -16.17 -3.73
CA PHE A 145 18.41 -14.85 -4.36
C PHE A 145 19.65 -14.03 -4.01
N ALA A 146 20.05 -13.99 -2.75
CA ALA A 146 21.19 -13.19 -2.30
C ALA A 146 22.50 -13.68 -2.93
N ARG A 147 22.74 -14.99 -2.97
CA ARG A 147 23.91 -15.59 -3.67
C ARG A 147 23.93 -15.23 -5.14
N ALA A 148 22.82 -15.44 -5.84
CA ALA A 148 22.65 -15.09 -7.25
C ALA A 148 22.93 -13.60 -7.53
N TYR A 149 22.44 -12.72 -6.65
CA TYR A 149 22.61 -11.27 -6.76
C TYR A 149 24.06 -10.84 -6.56
N VAL A 150 24.70 -11.31 -5.48
CA VAL A 150 26.07 -10.93 -5.14
C VAL A 150 27.03 -11.43 -6.20
N ALA A 151 26.91 -12.68 -6.67
CA ALA A 151 27.79 -13.21 -7.71
C ALA A 151 27.65 -12.46 -9.05
N GLN A 152 26.44 -12.09 -9.44
CA GLN A 152 26.25 -11.24 -10.63
C GLN A 152 26.94 -9.89 -10.45
N LYS A 153 26.81 -9.28 -9.27
CA LYS A 153 27.44 -7.99 -8.98
C LYS A 153 28.95 -8.07 -8.92
N GLU A 154 29.50 -9.13 -8.35
CA GLU A 154 30.93 -9.42 -8.33
C GLU A 154 31.47 -9.53 -9.76
N GLN A 155 30.78 -10.26 -10.63
CA GLN A 155 31.11 -10.37 -12.05
C GLN A 155 31.01 -9.01 -12.77
N ASP A 156 29.92 -8.26 -12.56
CA ASP A 156 29.74 -6.94 -13.15
C ASP A 156 30.89 -6.00 -12.73
N TYR A 157 31.28 -6.01 -11.45
CA TYR A 157 32.34 -5.15 -10.92
C TYR A 157 33.73 -5.57 -11.42
N LYS A 158 34.00 -6.88 -11.52
CA LYS A 158 35.24 -7.42 -12.10
C LYS A 158 35.43 -6.96 -13.55
N LEU A 159 34.37 -6.88 -14.35
CA LEU A 159 34.42 -6.32 -15.71
C LEU A 159 34.83 -4.85 -15.75
N TYR A 160 34.59 -4.09 -14.67
CA TYR A 160 35.04 -2.70 -14.52
C TYR A 160 36.38 -2.56 -13.79
N GLY A 161 37.08 -3.66 -13.51
CA GLY A 161 38.32 -3.66 -12.73
C GLY A 161 38.12 -3.20 -11.28
N LYS A 162 36.91 -3.36 -10.73
CA LYS A 162 36.57 -3.01 -9.35
C LYS A 162 36.21 -4.26 -8.55
N ASP A 163 36.35 -4.16 -7.24
CA ASP A 163 35.83 -5.17 -6.32
C ASP A 163 34.44 -4.74 -5.82
N TYR A 164 33.51 -5.70 -5.71
CA TYR A 164 32.16 -5.46 -5.18
C TYR A 164 32.19 -5.23 -3.65
N GLY A 165 33.28 -5.60 -2.98
CA GLY A 165 33.53 -5.40 -1.56
C GLY A 165 33.47 -6.70 -0.76
N ASP A 166 33.55 -6.59 0.57
CA ASP A 166 33.58 -7.73 1.46
C ASP A 166 32.27 -8.55 1.39
N ILE A 167 32.43 -9.86 1.23
CA ILE A 167 31.37 -10.83 0.96
C ILE A 167 30.85 -11.46 2.26
N THR A 168 31.38 -11.05 3.43
CA THR A 168 30.97 -11.53 4.77
C THR A 168 29.46 -11.52 5.03
N GLY A 169 28.69 -10.68 4.33
CA GLY A 169 27.23 -10.74 4.38
C GLY A 169 26.62 -12.07 3.89
N LEU A 170 27.32 -12.83 3.04
CA LEU A 170 26.87 -14.14 2.54
C LEU A 170 26.97 -15.24 3.59
N ASP A 171 27.76 -15.07 4.67
CA ASP A 171 27.93 -16.06 5.72
C ASP A 171 26.61 -16.40 6.42
N TYR A 172 25.65 -15.46 6.41
CA TYR A 172 24.33 -15.64 6.99
C TYR A 172 23.28 -16.08 5.97
N VAL A 173 23.65 -16.42 4.73
CA VAL A 173 22.68 -16.96 3.76
C VAL A 173 22.13 -18.30 4.24
N ASP A 174 23.00 -19.12 4.81
CA ASP A 174 22.64 -20.37 5.47
C ASP A 174 22.46 -20.16 6.98
N CYS A 175 22.00 -21.21 7.66
CA CYS A 175 21.82 -21.18 9.10
C CYS A 175 23.19 -21.29 9.78
N THR A 176 23.70 -20.16 10.25
CA THR A 176 25.04 -20.05 10.83
C THR A 176 24.95 -19.86 12.34
N GLU A 177 25.77 -20.59 13.08
CA GLU A 177 25.82 -20.53 14.54
C GLU A 177 26.52 -19.25 15.02
N VAL A 178 25.92 -18.58 16.00
CA VAL A 178 26.41 -17.34 16.59
C VAL A 178 26.28 -17.39 18.11
N TYR A 179 27.35 -17.05 18.83
CA TYR A 179 27.35 -16.94 20.29
C TYR A 179 27.10 -15.49 20.71
N TYR A 180 26.12 -15.27 21.58
CA TYR A 180 25.80 -13.95 22.13
C TYR A 180 25.44 -14.07 23.61
N ASN A 181 26.16 -13.36 24.48
CA ASN A 181 26.01 -13.45 25.94
C ASN A 181 26.02 -14.90 26.47
N ASP A 182 27.02 -15.68 26.08
CA ASP A 182 27.21 -17.10 26.46
C ASP A 182 26.06 -18.04 26.05
N ASN A 183 25.10 -17.57 25.25
CA ASN A 183 24.02 -18.36 24.69
C ASN A 183 24.27 -18.60 23.20
N GLN A 184 23.97 -19.82 22.77
CA GLN A 184 24.06 -20.24 21.38
C GLN A 184 22.77 -19.86 20.64
N TYR A 185 22.90 -19.14 19.54
CA TYR A 185 21.82 -18.79 18.62
C TYR A 185 22.20 -19.21 17.21
N TYR A 186 21.21 -19.27 16.32
CA TYR A 186 21.43 -19.45 14.89
C TYR A 186 20.95 -18.21 14.14
N ALA A 187 21.71 -17.77 13.15
CA ALA A 187 21.41 -16.60 12.35
C ALA A 187 21.21 -16.99 10.89
N LYS A 188 20.16 -16.48 10.25
CA LYS A 188 19.90 -16.66 8.81
C LYS A 188 19.28 -15.41 8.20
N LEU A 189 19.67 -15.11 6.96
CA LEU A 189 19.18 -13.99 6.17
C LEU A 189 17.70 -14.20 5.83
N GLY A 190 16.88 -13.22 6.18
CA GLY A 190 15.45 -13.25 5.97
C GLY A 190 14.88 -11.90 5.57
N CYS A 191 13.55 -11.79 5.69
CA CYS A 191 12.81 -10.59 5.27
C CYS A 191 12.36 -9.76 6.46
N ALA A 192 12.58 -8.46 6.38
CA ALA A 192 11.96 -7.45 7.22
C ALA A 192 10.46 -7.32 6.94
N THR A 193 9.69 -7.00 7.98
CA THR A 193 8.27 -6.63 7.84
C THR A 193 8.08 -5.42 6.93
N THR A 194 9.11 -4.57 6.82
CA THR A 194 9.18 -3.38 5.95
C THR A 194 9.51 -3.69 4.48
N GLY A 195 9.84 -4.95 4.14
CA GLY A 195 10.09 -5.37 2.76
C GLY A 195 11.57 -5.43 2.34
N GLY A 196 12.50 -5.13 3.25
CA GLY A 196 13.95 -5.26 3.05
C GLY A 196 14.52 -6.59 3.57
N LEU A 197 15.84 -6.75 3.48
CA LEU A 197 16.57 -7.86 4.07
C LEU A 197 16.91 -7.56 5.53
N ARG A 198 16.94 -8.59 6.37
CA ARG A 198 17.50 -8.54 7.73
C ARG A 198 18.04 -9.90 8.11
N ILE A 199 19.03 -9.94 9.00
CA ILE A 199 19.44 -11.17 9.66
C ILE A 199 18.41 -11.48 10.74
N LEU A 200 17.91 -12.70 10.76
CA LEU A 200 16.97 -13.23 11.74
C LEU A 200 17.71 -14.19 12.65
N SER A 201 17.34 -14.20 13.93
CA SER A 201 17.86 -15.13 14.92
C SER A 201 16.86 -16.27 15.15
N TYR A 202 17.38 -17.45 15.43
CA TYR A 202 16.64 -18.70 15.60
C TYR A 202 17.19 -19.47 16.80
N SER A 203 16.33 -20.28 17.43
CA SER A 203 16.71 -21.14 18.56
C SER A 203 17.22 -22.52 18.14
N ASP A 204 17.04 -22.88 16.87
CA ASP A 204 17.33 -24.21 16.34
C ASP A 204 18.30 -24.16 15.15
N SER A 205 19.12 -25.21 15.01
CA SER A 205 20.10 -25.34 13.92
C SER A 205 19.48 -25.47 12.53
N SER A 206 18.19 -25.75 12.44
CA SER A 206 17.44 -25.74 11.18
C SER A 206 16.85 -24.37 10.81
N CYS A 207 17.03 -23.35 11.64
CA CYS A 207 16.49 -22.00 11.46
C CYS A 207 14.97 -22.01 11.15
N THR A 208 14.19 -22.73 11.98
CA THR A 208 12.73 -22.84 11.84
C THR A 208 11.97 -22.00 12.86
N ASN A 209 12.53 -21.80 14.06
CA ASN A 209 11.90 -21.10 15.18
C ASN A 209 12.54 -19.72 15.36
N GLU A 210 11.98 -18.70 14.69
CA GLU A 210 12.44 -17.30 14.79
C GLU A 210 12.28 -16.78 16.23
N ILE A 211 13.35 -16.18 16.77
CA ILE A 211 13.34 -15.46 18.04
C ILE A 211 13.31 -13.96 17.73
N SER A 212 12.62 -13.17 18.56
CA SER A 212 12.59 -11.71 18.42
C SER A 212 13.86 -10.99 18.91
N THR A 213 14.88 -11.71 19.35
CA THR A 213 16.12 -11.13 19.88
C THR A 213 16.95 -10.55 18.75
N ASN A 214 17.11 -9.22 18.75
CA ASN A 214 18.03 -8.55 17.85
C ASN A 214 19.47 -8.74 18.37
N LEU A 215 20.25 -9.58 17.68
CA LEU A 215 21.64 -9.87 18.03
C LEU A 215 22.62 -8.73 17.66
N GLY A 216 22.13 -7.62 17.11
CA GLY A 216 22.98 -6.52 16.65
C GLY A 216 23.81 -6.87 15.41
N LEU A 217 23.46 -7.95 14.71
CA LEU A 217 24.12 -8.37 13.47
C LEU A 217 23.68 -7.47 12.32
N TYR A 218 24.64 -6.88 11.63
CA TYR A 218 24.41 -6.03 10.46
C TYR A 218 24.58 -6.84 9.18
N ASN A 219 23.71 -6.59 8.20
CA ASN A 219 23.81 -7.16 6.87
C ASN A 219 24.28 -6.08 5.91
N ASP A 220 25.48 -6.24 5.36
CA ASP A 220 26.06 -5.31 4.39
C ASP A 220 25.65 -5.61 2.95
N ILE A 221 24.87 -6.68 2.70
CA ILE A 221 24.37 -6.99 1.36
C ILE A 221 23.38 -5.90 0.90
N LYS A 222 23.80 -5.11 -0.09
CA LYS A 222 23.03 -4.04 -0.71
C LYS A 222 22.23 -4.54 -1.91
N ILE A 223 21.08 -5.18 -1.65
CA ILE A 223 20.13 -5.54 -2.72
C ILE A 223 19.25 -4.35 -3.08
N SER A 224 19.32 -3.92 -4.34
CA SER A 224 18.53 -2.80 -4.87
C SER A 224 17.11 -3.24 -5.24
N PHE A 225 16.17 -3.17 -4.30
CA PHE A 225 14.74 -3.44 -4.57
C PHE A 225 14.07 -2.32 -5.38
N ASN A 226 13.09 -2.70 -6.19
CA ASN A 226 12.33 -1.90 -7.16
C ASN A 226 13.15 -1.24 -8.27
N THR A 227 14.43 -1.56 -8.39
CA THR A 227 15.29 -1.09 -9.48
C THR A 227 15.26 -2.10 -10.63
N CYS A 228 15.01 -1.61 -11.84
CA CYS A 228 15.16 -2.43 -13.04
C CYS A 228 16.64 -2.63 -13.30
N GLN A 229 17.08 -3.87 -13.42
CA GLN A 229 18.47 -4.23 -13.73
C GLN A 229 18.48 -5.14 -14.95
N PRO A 230 19.39 -4.92 -15.91
CA PRO A 230 19.56 -5.87 -17.00
C PRO A 230 20.11 -7.19 -16.44
N CYS A 231 19.79 -8.31 -17.10
CA CYS A 231 20.33 -9.62 -16.70
C CYS A 231 21.84 -9.71 -16.93
N LEU A 232 22.34 -9.00 -17.94
CA LEU A 232 23.76 -8.89 -18.28
C LEU A 232 24.17 -7.43 -18.29
N THR A 233 25.34 -7.16 -17.74
CA THR A 233 25.94 -5.83 -17.79
C THR A 233 27.06 -5.86 -18.81
N TRP A 234 27.02 -4.94 -19.76
CA TRP A 234 28.10 -4.77 -20.72
C TRP A 234 29.08 -3.71 -20.21
N PRO A 235 30.39 -3.95 -20.27
CA PRO A 235 31.34 -2.86 -20.07
C PRO A 235 30.98 -1.77 -21.10
N SER A 236 30.81 -0.53 -20.64
CA SER A 236 30.56 0.55 -21.60
C SER A 236 31.82 0.64 -22.46
N THR A 237 31.69 0.37 -23.76
CA THR A 237 32.75 0.62 -24.74
C THR A 237 33.13 2.09 -24.62
N SER A 238 34.13 2.40 -23.80
CA SER A 238 34.65 3.75 -23.68
C SER A 238 35.38 4.01 -24.98
N ASN A 239 34.73 4.73 -25.89
CA ASN A 239 35.29 5.40 -27.05
C ASN A 239 36.53 4.70 -27.65
N ASN A 240 36.27 3.75 -28.55
CA ASN A 240 37.02 3.26 -29.73
C ASN A 240 38.52 3.54 -30.01
N ASP A 241 39.28 4.31 -29.23
CA ASP A 241 40.64 4.71 -29.59
C ASP A 241 41.72 4.30 -28.58
N ASP A 242 41.35 3.94 -27.34
CA ASP A 242 42.32 3.52 -26.32
C ASP A 242 42.38 1.99 -26.29
N GLY A 243 43.28 1.43 -27.11
CA GLY A 243 43.51 0.00 -27.33
C GLY A 243 43.96 -0.80 -26.10
N ASN A 244 43.09 -0.91 -25.10
CA ASN A 244 43.32 -1.74 -23.93
C ASN A 244 42.12 -2.68 -23.71
N GLY A 245 42.18 -3.82 -24.41
CA GLY A 245 41.34 -4.99 -24.17
C GLY A 245 40.44 -5.32 -25.36
N ASP A 246 40.83 -6.37 -26.09
CA ASP A 246 40.04 -7.02 -27.14
C ASP A 246 38.71 -7.55 -26.58
N LEU A 247 37.70 -6.68 -26.42
CA LEU A 247 36.30 -7.09 -26.36
C LEU A 247 35.89 -7.45 -27.78
N ASP A 248 36.35 -8.62 -28.22
CA ASP A 248 36.03 -9.18 -29.53
C ASP A 248 34.59 -9.71 -29.59
N ASP A 249 34.11 -10.02 -30.79
CA ASP A 249 32.79 -10.64 -31.02
C ASP A 249 32.63 -11.95 -30.22
N GLN A 250 33.75 -12.58 -29.85
CA GLN A 250 33.80 -13.81 -29.08
C GLN A 250 33.44 -13.58 -27.61
N PHE A 251 33.83 -12.44 -27.01
CA PHE A 251 33.37 -12.03 -25.68
C PHE A 251 31.84 -11.89 -25.64
N GLU A 252 31.25 -11.19 -26.62
CA GLU A 252 29.78 -11.04 -26.69
C GLU A 252 29.08 -12.40 -26.84
N PHE A 253 29.63 -13.27 -27.69
CA PHE A 253 29.08 -14.59 -27.95
C PHE A 253 29.07 -15.50 -26.70
N TYR A 254 30.09 -15.44 -25.84
CA TYR A 254 30.12 -16.23 -24.60
C TYR A 254 29.36 -15.58 -23.45
N HIS A 255 29.43 -14.25 -23.33
CA HIS A 255 28.85 -13.54 -22.20
C HIS A 255 27.31 -13.45 -22.27
N GLN A 256 26.70 -13.62 -23.44
CA GLN A 256 25.25 -13.60 -23.63
C GLN A 256 24.47 -14.66 -22.82
N TYR A 257 25.15 -15.69 -22.33
CA TYR A 257 24.57 -16.76 -21.50
C TYR A 257 24.95 -16.65 -20.02
N ASP A 258 25.91 -15.80 -19.65
CA ASP A 258 26.53 -15.80 -18.33
C ASP A 258 25.84 -14.85 -17.34
N SER A 259 24.52 -14.94 -17.25
CA SER A 259 23.76 -14.22 -16.22
C SER A 259 23.57 -15.11 -15.01
N LYS A 260 24.46 -15.00 -14.01
CA LYS A 260 24.32 -15.72 -12.73
C LYS A 260 22.97 -15.45 -12.07
N MET A 261 22.53 -14.19 -12.10
CA MET A 261 21.27 -13.80 -11.47
C MET A 261 20.04 -14.32 -12.22
N CYS A 262 19.97 -14.13 -13.53
CA CYS A 262 18.78 -14.52 -14.30
C CYS A 262 18.73 -16.02 -14.56
N SER A 263 19.87 -16.70 -14.69
CA SER A 263 19.93 -18.16 -14.74
C SER A 263 19.41 -18.78 -13.44
N ALA A 264 19.89 -18.31 -12.28
CA ALA A 264 19.38 -18.77 -10.98
C ALA A 264 17.90 -18.43 -10.79
N ALA A 265 17.46 -17.24 -11.20
CA ALA A 265 16.05 -16.85 -11.16
C ALA A 265 15.19 -17.76 -12.04
N GLN A 266 15.66 -18.16 -13.23
CA GLN A 266 14.94 -19.05 -14.13
C GLN A 266 14.84 -20.47 -13.60
N HIS A 267 15.92 -20.97 -12.98
CA HIS A 267 15.98 -22.30 -12.40
C HIS A 267 15.13 -22.40 -11.13
N TYR A 268 15.19 -21.38 -10.26
CA TYR A 268 14.54 -21.40 -8.96
C TYR A 268 13.21 -20.64 -8.89
N LYS A 269 12.71 -20.09 -10.00
CA LYS A 269 11.44 -19.37 -9.99
C LYS A 269 10.30 -20.28 -9.58
N GLN A 270 9.51 -19.79 -8.63
CA GLN A 270 8.19 -20.33 -8.35
C GLN A 270 7.14 -19.31 -8.81
N SER A 271 6.07 -19.79 -9.45
CA SER A 271 5.02 -18.93 -9.96
C SER A 271 4.31 -18.19 -8.82
N CYS A 272 4.26 -16.85 -8.90
CA CYS A 272 3.59 -16.04 -7.89
C CYS A 272 2.10 -15.91 -8.26
N GLY A 273 1.25 -16.66 -7.55
CA GLY A 273 -0.21 -16.59 -7.70
C GLY A 273 -0.78 -15.20 -7.36
N TRP A 274 -2.10 -15.02 -7.52
CA TRP A 274 -2.76 -13.72 -7.32
C TRP A 274 -2.55 -13.13 -5.91
N GLY A 275 -2.66 -13.95 -4.87
CA GLY A 275 -2.41 -13.52 -3.47
C GLY A 275 -0.96 -13.10 -3.23
N CYS A 276 0.00 -13.85 -3.78
CA CYS A 276 1.42 -13.52 -3.78
C CYS A 276 1.68 -12.18 -4.50
N LYS A 277 1.13 -12.00 -5.71
CA LYS A 277 1.26 -10.76 -6.51
C LYS A 277 0.71 -9.54 -5.77
N LYS A 278 -0.42 -9.70 -5.08
CA LYS A 278 -1.00 -8.64 -4.24
C LYS A 278 -0.05 -8.26 -3.12
N LYS A 279 0.50 -9.23 -2.38
CA LYS A 279 1.49 -8.97 -1.32
C LYS A 279 2.75 -8.30 -1.87
N ALA A 280 3.29 -8.79 -2.99
CA ALA A 280 4.47 -8.24 -3.66
C ALA A 280 4.31 -6.75 -4.00
N ARG A 281 3.11 -6.30 -4.43
CA ARG A 281 2.84 -4.92 -4.84
C ARG A 281 2.56 -3.93 -3.71
N VAL A 282 2.02 -4.40 -2.57
CA VAL A 282 1.46 -3.52 -1.51
C VAL A 282 2.52 -2.61 -0.83
N GLN A 283 3.82 -2.90 -0.98
CA GLN A 283 4.85 -2.21 -0.20
C GLN A 283 5.84 -1.37 -1.01
N SER A 284 5.87 -1.51 -2.34
CA SER A 284 6.52 -0.54 -3.23
C SER A 284 5.90 0.87 -3.10
N SER A 285 4.77 1.00 -2.38
CA SER A 285 4.05 2.24 -2.12
C SER A 285 4.47 2.97 -0.84
N SER A 286 5.22 2.32 0.06
CA SER A 286 5.52 2.87 1.40
C SER A 286 6.95 3.38 1.60
N SER A 287 7.86 3.11 0.66
CA SER A 287 9.28 3.48 0.79
C SER A 287 9.84 4.37 -0.33
N SER A 288 9.01 4.83 -1.27
CA SER A 288 9.36 5.99 -2.12
C SER A 288 8.81 7.28 -1.49
N TYR A 289 9.49 7.76 -0.46
CA TYR A 289 9.28 9.10 0.12
C TYR A 289 9.89 10.23 -0.75
N SER A 290 10.24 9.94 -2.01
CA SER A 290 10.94 10.84 -2.92
C SER A 290 10.44 10.74 -4.36
N SER A 291 9.12 10.70 -4.53
CA SER A 291 8.47 10.99 -5.81
C SER A 291 7.18 11.73 -5.53
N SER A 292 7.24 13.04 -5.71
CA SER A 292 6.14 14.02 -5.79
C SER A 292 5.18 13.76 -6.97
N GLY A 293 4.95 12.49 -7.33
CA GLY A 293 4.08 12.07 -8.41
C GLY A 293 2.82 11.43 -7.86
N GLN A 294 1.81 12.27 -7.59
CA GLN A 294 0.39 11.94 -7.57
C GLN A 294 0.08 10.46 -7.26
N ALA A 295 -0.17 10.15 -5.99
CA ALA A 295 -0.97 8.96 -5.66
C ALA A 295 -2.23 9.06 -6.52
N LYS A 296 -2.28 8.23 -7.57
CA LYS A 296 -3.33 8.25 -8.58
C LYS A 296 -4.65 8.12 -7.83
N HIS A 297 -5.35 9.24 -7.66
CA HIS A 297 -6.67 9.39 -7.05
C HIS A 297 -7.73 8.71 -7.92
N TYR A 298 -7.51 7.46 -8.31
CA TYR A 298 -8.45 6.69 -9.10
C TYR A 298 -9.35 5.92 -8.16
N TRP A 299 -10.62 5.82 -8.55
CA TRP A 299 -11.61 5.01 -7.85
C TRP A 299 -11.28 3.53 -8.04
N ASN A 300 -11.19 2.79 -6.94
CA ASN A 300 -11.00 1.34 -6.99
C ASN A 300 -12.22 0.69 -7.67
N GLY A 301 -12.04 -0.48 -8.31
CA GLY A 301 -13.14 -1.19 -8.97
C GLY A 301 -14.33 -1.46 -8.03
N PHE A 302 -14.05 -1.80 -6.78
CA PHE A 302 -15.05 -1.95 -5.72
C PHE A 302 -15.80 -0.64 -5.42
N GLU A 303 -15.10 0.50 -5.34
CA GLU A 303 -15.75 1.79 -5.10
C GLU A 303 -16.65 2.20 -6.28
N LYS A 304 -16.24 1.91 -7.52
CA LYS A 304 -17.07 2.15 -8.71
C LYS A 304 -18.36 1.34 -8.68
N PHE A 305 -18.30 0.07 -8.26
CA PHE A 305 -19.48 -0.78 -8.11
C PHE A 305 -20.47 -0.19 -7.12
N PHE A 306 -20.01 0.24 -5.94
CA PHE A 306 -20.89 0.86 -4.95
C PHE A 306 -21.44 2.21 -5.41
N LEU A 307 -20.62 3.06 -6.03
CA LEU A 307 -21.10 4.33 -6.60
C LEU A 307 -22.25 4.10 -7.58
N PHE A 308 -22.13 3.09 -8.44
CA PHE A 308 -23.19 2.70 -9.36
C PHE A 308 -24.41 2.22 -8.59
N PHE A 309 -24.26 1.22 -7.72
CA PHE A 309 -25.37 0.63 -6.96
C PHE A 309 -26.18 1.67 -6.17
N TRP A 310 -25.50 2.54 -5.42
CA TRP A 310 -26.14 3.58 -4.62
C TRP A 310 -26.77 4.71 -5.46
N SER A 311 -26.24 5.00 -6.65
CA SER A 311 -26.85 5.95 -7.58
C SER A 311 -28.17 5.39 -8.14
N PHE A 312 -28.19 4.11 -8.51
CA PHE A 312 -29.42 3.43 -8.94
C PHE A 312 -30.45 3.36 -7.81
N PHE A 313 -30.00 3.12 -6.57
CA PHE A 313 -30.88 3.14 -5.40
C PHE A 313 -31.53 4.52 -5.17
N ALA A 314 -30.76 5.61 -5.30
CA ALA A 314 -31.28 6.97 -5.18
C ALA A 314 -32.35 7.29 -6.26
N VAL A 315 -32.10 6.89 -7.51
CA VAL A 315 -33.06 7.05 -8.61
C VAL A 315 -34.32 6.22 -8.36
N GLY A 316 -34.17 4.97 -7.92
CA GLY A 316 -35.28 4.08 -7.59
C GLY A 316 -36.16 4.63 -6.45
N LEU A 317 -35.56 5.13 -5.37
CA LEU A 317 -36.29 5.77 -4.27
C LEU A 317 -37.01 7.04 -4.72
N THR A 318 -36.35 7.88 -5.53
CA THR A 318 -36.96 9.10 -6.07
C THR A 318 -38.18 8.76 -6.93
N TRP A 319 -38.08 7.73 -7.77
CA TRP A 319 -39.19 7.24 -8.59
C TRP A 319 -40.36 6.73 -7.73
N ILE A 320 -40.09 5.94 -6.70
CA ILE A 320 -41.11 5.43 -5.77
C ILE A 320 -41.82 6.58 -5.05
N VAL A 321 -41.07 7.57 -4.56
CA VAL A 321 -41.64 8.76 -3.90
C VAL A 321 -42.52 9.55 -4.87
N LEU A 322 -42.06 9.79 -6.10
CA LEU A 322 -42.86 10.47 -7.13
C LEU A 322 -44.14 9.70 -7.47
N LYS A 323 -44.06 8.37 -7.62
CA LYS A 323 -45.23 7.52 -7.87
C LYS A 323 -46.21 7.59 -6.71
N GLN A 324 -45.75 7.47 -5.47
CA GLN A 324 -46.60 7.51 -4.28
C GLN A 324 -47.27 8.88 -4.12
N ARG A 325 -46.58 9.97 -4.47
CA ARG A 325 -47.14 11.33 -4.43
C ARG A 325 -48.28 11.55 -5.43
N ARG A 326 -48.27 10.87 -6.58
CA ARG A 326 -49.38 10.90 -7.54
C ARG A 326 -50.66 10.25 -7.02
N HIS A 327 -50.54 9.34 -6.04
CA HIS A 327 -51.67 8.64 -5.43
C HIS A 327 -52.18 9.28 -4.12
N MET A 328 -51.58 10.39 -3.66
CA MET A 328 -52.06 11.09 -2.45
C MET A 328 -53.26 11.98 -2.75
N SER A 329 -54.24 11.94 -1.84
CA SER A 329 -55.43 12.81 -1.86
C SER A 329 -55.03 14.29 -1.69
N ARG A 330 -55.84 15.21 -2.24
CA ARG A 330 -55.62 16.66 -2.18
C ARG A 330 -55.52 17.18 -0.73
N GLU A 331 -56.20 16.55 0.22
CA GLU A 331 -56.19 16.94 1.62
C GLU A 331 -54.81 16.78 2.27
N ASP A 332 -54.12 15.67 1.96
CA ASP A 332 -52.78 15.40 2.47
C ASP A 332 -51.73 16.35 1.90
N ALA A 333 -51.95 16.87 0.69
CA ALA A 333 -51.08 17.86 0.07
C ALA A 333 -51.13 19.21 0.81
N ILE A 334 -52.29 19.58 1.37
CA ILE A 334 -52.45 20.83 2.13
C ILE A 334 -51.69 20.75 3.46
N VAL A 335 -51.72 19.59 4.12
CA VAL A 335 -50.95 19.37 5.37
C VAL A 335 -49.44 19.40 5.11
N GLU A 336 -48.97 18.85 3.98
CA GLU A 336 -47.56 18.99 3.58
C GLU A 336 -47.20 20.46 3.32
N GLU A 337 -48.05 21.22 2.66
CA GLU A 337 -47.80 22.63 2.39
C GLU A 337 -47.72 23.45 3.68
N ALA A 338 -48.60 23.20 4.65
CA ALA A 338 -48.53 23.83 5.97
C ALA A 338 -47.22 23.49 6.70
N ALA A 339 -46.80 22.22 6.68
CA ALA A 339 -45.54 21.80 7.30
C ALA A 339 -44.31 22.43 6.62
N MET A 340 -44.30 22.55 5.29
CA MET A 340 -43.21 23.19 4.54
C MET A 340 -43.16 24.70 4.78
N GLN A 341 -44.32 25.34 4.93
CA GLN A 341 -44.42 26.76 5.24
C GLN A 341 -43.89 27.07 6.63
N GLY A 342 -44.01 26.15 7.58
CA GLY A 342 -43.39 26.24 8.92
C GLY A 342 -41.86 26.28 8.90
N VAL A 343 -41.21 25.72 7.87
CA VAL A 343 -39.75 25.79 7.67
C VAL A 343 -39.35 27.02 6.80
N GLY A 344 -40.33 27.83 6.38
CA GLY A 344 -40.11 28.99 5.51
C GLY A 344 -39.82 28.63 4.04
N LEU A 345 -40.00 27.36 3.65
CA LEU A 345 -39.72 26.88 2.29
C LEU A 345 -41.00 26.91 1.44
N LYS A 346 -41.06 27.85 0.48
CA LYS A 346 -42.12 27.83 -0.55
C LYS A 346 -41.92 26.64 -1.50
N LYS A 347 -43.02 26.02 -1.96
CA LYS A 347 -43.05 24.86 -2.89
C LYS A 347 -42.15 25.03 -4.13
N ARG A 348 -42.02 26.26 -4.64
CA ARG A 348 -41.15 26.60 -5.79
C ARG A 348 -39.66 26.37 -5.56
N HIS A 349 -39.18 26.32 -4.32
CA HIS A 349 -37.74 26.17 -4.01
C HIS A 349 -37.30 24.70 -3.91
N ILE A 350 -38.23 23.76 -3.78
CA ILE A 350 -37.91 22.34 -3.58
C ILE A 350 -37.21 21.76 -4.81
N PHE A 351 -37.70 22.09 -6.00
CA PHE A 351 -37.13 21.64 -7.27
C PHE A 351 -35.68 22.12 -7.48
N PRO A 352 -35.36 23.42 -7.37
CA PRO A 352 -33.99 23.89 -7.52
C PRO A 352 -33.04 23.37 -6.41
N ILE A 353 -33.52 23.16 -5.18
CA ILE A 353 -32.71 22.56 -4.10
C ILE A 353 -32.33 21.12 -4.46
N ALA A 354 -33.28 20.30 -4.89
CA ALA A 354 -33.01 18.92 -5.29
C ALA A 354 -32.03 18.84 -6.46
N LEU A 355 -32.21 19.71 -7.47
CA LEU A 355 -31.32 19.81 -8.62
C LEU A 355 -29.91 20.27 -8.20
N GLY A 356 -29.81 21.21 -7.26
CA GLY A 356 -28.54 21.67 -6.68
C GLY A 356 -27.78 20.55 -5.95
N ILE A 357 -28.47 19.69 -5.19
CA ILE A 357 -27.84 18.53 -4.52
C ILE A 357 -27.29 17.55 -5.55
N ILE A 358 -28.05 17.23 -6.60
CA ILE A 358 -27.61 16.33 -7.68
C ILE A 358 -26.39 16.90 -8.39
N PHE A 359 -26.43 18.18 -8.75
CA PHE A 359 -25.30 18.87 -9.37
C PHE A 359 -24.06 18.85 -8.48
N PHE A 360 -24.21 19.08 -7.17
CA PHE A 360 -23.12 19.06 -6.21
C PHE A 360 -22.48 17.67 -6.07
N ILE A 361 -23.27 16.59 -6.12
CA ILE A 361 -22.76 15.20 -6.13
C ILE A 361 -21.93 14.94 -7.39
N ILE A 362 -22.42 15.34 -8.57
CA ILE A 362 -21.70 15.17 -9.84
C ILE A 362 -20.40 15.98 -9.83
N PHE A 363 -20.44 17.22 -9.34
CA PHE A 363 -19.27 18.08 -9.19
C PHE A 363 -18.22 17.46 -8.24
N ALA A 364 -18.66 16.94 -7.08
CA ALA A 364 -17.76 16.27 -6.13
C ALA A 364 -17.13 15.00 -6.74
N MET A 365 -17.86 14.26 -7.59
CA MET A 365 -17.31 13.14 -8.35
C MET A 365 -16.23 13.58 -9.33
N PHE A 366 -16.45 14.69 -10.05
CA PHE A 366 -15.50 15.23 -11.02
C PHE A 366 -14.20 15.69 -10.36
N MET A 367 -14.29 16.33 -9.20
CA MET A 367 -13.13 16.74 -8.38
C MET A 367 -12.47 15.57 -7.64
N VAL A 368 -13.02 14.35 -7.75
CA VAL A 368 -12.53 13.13 -7.09
C VAL A 368 -12.44 13.26 -5.56
N TRP A 369 -13.37 14.01 -4.97
CA TRP A 369 -13.43 14.20 -3.52
C TRP A 369 -14.13 13.02 -2.84
N LYS A 370 -13.45 11.87 -2.81
CA LYS A 370 -14.02 10.58 -2.39
C LYS A 370 -14.84 10.68 -1.09
N LYS A 371 -14.28 11.29 -0.05
CA LYS A 371 -14.94 11.41 1.26
C LYS A 371 -16.24 12.23 1.20
N VAL A 372 -16.22 13.34 0.46
CA VAL A 372 -17.38 14.23 0.31
C VAL A 372 -18.46 13.57 -0.53
N THR A 373 -18.09 12.94 -1.65
CA THR A 373 -19.02 12.19 -2.50
C THR A 373 -19.74 11.10 -1.70
N TRP A 374 -19.01 10.31 -0.90
CA TRP A 374 -19.62 9.26 -0.06
C TRP A 374 -20.59 9.82 0.97
N LEU A 375 -20.22 10.90 1.67
CA LEU A 375 -21.08 11.52 2.68
C LEU A 375 -22.38 12.05 2.06
N LEU A 376 -22.28 12.75 0.92
CA LEU A 376 -23.46 13.27 0.21
C LEU A 376 -24.36 12.15 -0.30
N LEU A 377 -23.78 11.11 -0.88
CA LEU A 377 -24.51 10.02 -1.51
C LEU A 377 -25.23 9.14 -0.47
N ILE A 378 -24.58 8.85 0.67
CA ILE A 378 -25.22 8.15 1.79
C ILE A 378 -26.28 9.04 2.44
N GLY A 379 -25.97 10.32 2.67
CA GLY A 379 -26.90 11.28 3.27
C GLY A 379 -28.17 11.47 2.44
N ALA A 380 -28.04 11.61 1.12
CA ALA A 380 -29.17 11.73 0.20
C ALA A 380 -30.05 10.47 0.20
N ASN A 381 -29.42 9.28 0.13
CA ASN A 381 -30.14 8.01 0.18
C ASN A 381 -30.86 7.80 1.51
N PHE A 382 -30.21 8.13 2.64
CA PHE A 382 -30.82 8.04 3.96
C PHE A 382 -32.00 9.01 4.12
N GLY A 383 -31.85 10.25 3.64
CA GLY A 383 -32.92 11.25 3.64
C GLY A 383 -34.12 10.82 2.79
N LEU A 384 -33.90 10.33 1.57
CA LEU A 384 -34.96 9.80 0.71
C LEU A 384 -35.66 8.60 1.34
N PHE A 385 -34.90 7.69 1.95
CA PHE A 385 -35.46 6.52 2.63
C PHE A 385 -36.31 6.89 3.86
N ALA A 386 -35.83 7.83 4.68
CA ALA A 386 -36.57 8.34 5.83
C ALA A 386 -37.89 9.01 5.39
N HIS A 387 -37.84 9.81 4.31
CA HIS A 387 -39.03 10.44 3.74
C HIS A 387 -40.01 9.39 3.18
N PHE A 388 -39.52 8.38 2.47
CA PHE A 388 -40.34 7.26 2.00
C PHE A 388 -41.03 6.52 3.16
N MET A 389 -40.31 6.19 4.23
CA MET A 389 -40.87 5.55 5.43
C MET A 389 -41.95 6.42 6.10
N TYR A 390 -41.74 7.73 6.15
CA TYR A 390 -42.73 8.69 6.64
C TYR A 390 -44.03 8.64 5.81
N LEU A 391 -43.91 8.75 4.48
CA LEU A 391 -45.07 8.66 3.56
C LEU A 391 -45.80 7.32 3.69
N ARG A 392 -45.06 6.22 3.81
CA ARG A 392 -45.63 4.87 3.97
C ARG A 392 -46.39 4.71 5.29
N ARG A 393 -45.86 5.23 6.40
CA ARG A 393 -46.56 5.21 7.70
C ARG A 393 -47.86 6.02 7.64
N LYS A 394 -47.83 7.17 6.98
CA LYS A 394 -49.02 8.02 6.81
C LYS A 394 -50.10 7.32 5.97
N ALA A 395 -49.73 6.71 4.84
CA ALA A 395 -50.65 5.94 4.00
C ALA A 395 -51.33 4.78 4.76
N LYS A 396 -50.59 4.07 5.62
CA LYS A 396 -51.17 3.01 6.47
C LYS A 396 -52.21 3.54 7.45
N ARG A 397 -52.01 4.73 8.03
CA ARG A 397 -52.97 5.35 8.95
C ARG A 397 -54.24 5.79 8.24
N ALA A 398 -54.13 6.36 7.04
CA ALA A 398 -55.29 6.75 6.23
C ALA A 398 -56.18 5.53 5.92
N ASN A 399 -55.59 4.40 5.53
CA ASN A 399 -56.35 3.18 5.24
C ASN A 399 -56.99 2.55 6.49
N ALA A 400 -56.36 2.68 7.66
CA ALA A 400 -56.91 2.16 8.91
C ALA A 400 -58.12 2.99 9.41
N GLY A 401 -58.11 4.31 9.22
CA GLY A 401 -59.23 5.18 9.58
C GLY A 401 -60.47 4.99 8.70
N MET A 402 -60.28 4.64 7.43
CA MET A 402 -61.39 4.44 6.48
C MET A 402 -62.22 3.18 6.78
N GLN A 403 -61.62 2.14 7.40
CA GLN A 403 -62.39 0.96 7.83
C GLN A 403 -63.19 1.18 9.12
N ALA A 404 -62.82 2.15 9.96
CA ALA A 404 -63.58 2.48 11.16
C ALA A 404 -64.90 3.21 10.81
N TYR A 405 -64.87 4.14 9.85
CA TYR A 405 -66.06 4.92 9.47
C TYR A 405 -67.13 4.12 8.70
N VAL A 406 -66.78 3.00 8.05
CA VAL A 406 -67.76 2.16 7.33
C VAL A 406 -68.49 1.20 8.29
N LYS A 407 -67.96 0.92 9.48
CA LYS A 407 -68.62 0.05 10.46
C LYS A 407 -69.68 0.74 11.32
N ASP A 408 -69.58 2.06 11.49
CA ASP A 408 -70.53 2.83 12.31
C ASP A 408 -71.63 3.54 11.48
N GLY A 409 -71.54 3.49 10.14
CA GLY A 409 -72.54 4.02 9.22
C GLY A 409 -73.63 3.01 8.82
N GLY A 410 -73.56 1.76 9.28
CA GLY A 410 -74.63 0.78 9.17
C GLY A 410 -75.70 1.01 10.24
N LEU A 411 -76.24 2.23 10.33
CA LEU A 411 -77.46 2.48 11.09
C LEU A 411 -78.63 2.01 10.21
N GLU A 412 -79.27 0.98 10.72
CA GLU A 412 -80.45 0.30 10.21
C GLU A 412 -81.52 1.30 9.74
N ILE A 413 -81.78 1.34 8.43
CA ILE A 413 -83.06 1.84 7.92
C ILE A 413 -84.02 0.66 7.99
N SER A 414 -84.77 0.60 9.09
CA SER A 414 -86.05 -0.12 9.21
C SER A 414 -87.19 0.80 8.83
#